data_AF-A0A7R7GWA8-F1
#
_entry.id   AF-A0A7R7GWA8-F1
#
_cell.length_a   1.000
_cell.length_b   1.000
_cell.length_c   1.000
_cell.angle_alpha   90.00
_cell.angle_beta   90.00
_cell.angle_gamma   90.00
#
_symmetry.space_group_name_H-M   'P 1'
#
loop_
_entity.id
_entity.type
_entity.pdbx_description
1 polymer ?
#
loop_
_entity_poly.entity_id
_entity_poly.type
_entity_poly.pdbx_seq_one_letter_code
_entity_poly.pdbx_strand_id
1 'polypeptide(L)'
;MQERHIHVTVDVSWHLVWIFALLEGITVPLVPLFSKNGSSIASTGHAANAASWSASFAKNATLVGIYGIAIGFIGTVVICLVLNYIAFRIIKVDVNNAAIMRMLQPFTAGVWGGLLLAVIFLIQFCIGYLLVLSRAEYLVICGFVSVAGAFIVTGATYLLTIKAVSRLGIQLVTTTQRLLLVKFPLFSFAILAGLYEGLAALILQRWELVHQYQVLIALVTGSAGGAFGSLMVVTLAHLGVVKKHLWLEFSVMAQ
;
A
#
# COMPACT_ATOMS: atom_id res chain seq x y z
N MET A 1 23.49 -15.17 -22.43
CA MET A 1 22.42 -16.05 -21.92
C MET A 1 21.09 -15.33 -22.18
N GLN A 2 20.13 -15.96 -22.84
CA GLN A 2 18.82 -15.36 -23.10
C GLN A 2 18.06 -15.25 -21.78
N GLU A 3 17.70 -14.03 -21.35
CA GLU A 3 16.82 -13.85 -20.20
C GLU A 3 15.44 -14.41 -20.54
N ARG A 4 15.01 -15.43 -19.79
CA ARG A 4 13.68 -16.01 -19.96
C ARG A 4 12.70 -15.21 -19.12
N HIS A 5 11.70 -14.62 -19.77
CA HIS A 5 10.62 -13.90 -19.09
C HIS A 5 9.36 -14.76 -18.99
N ILE A 6 8.65 -14.64 -17.86
CA ILE A 6 7.37 -15.31 -17.59
C ILE A 6 6.32 -14.22 -17.40
N HIS A 7 5.32 -14.22 -18.27
CA HIS A 7 4.16 -13.34 -18.16
C HIS A 7 3.03 -14.06 -17.44
N VAL A 8 2.52 -13.45 -16.37
CA VAL A 8 1.49 -14.03 -15.50
C VAL A 8 0.31 -13.07 -15.44
N THR A 9 -0.88 -13.52 -15.83
CA THR A 9 -2.11 -12.80 -15.56
C THR A 9 -2.46 -12.94 -14.09
N VAL A 10 -2.77 -11.83 -13.42
CA VAL A 10 -3.11 -11.86 -11.99
C VAL A 10 -4.56 -12.30 -11.85
N ASP A 11 -4.78 -13.38 -11.10
CA ASP A 11 -6.12 -13.75 -10.62
C ASP A 11 -6.26 -13.34 -9.17
N VAL A 12 -7.17 -12.40 -8.93
CA VAL A 12 -7.34 -11.77 -7.63
C VAL A 12 -8.29 -12.64 -6.81
N SER A 13 -7.79 -13.31 -5.76
CA SER A 13 -8.65 -14.16 -4.93
C SER A 13 -9.70 -13.36 -4.16
N TRP A 14 -10.93 -13.86 -4.09
CA TRP A 14 -11.97 -13.34 -3.19
C TRP A 14 -11.56 -13.38 -1.71
N HIS A 15 -10.59 -14.23 -1.34
CA HIS A 15 -10.06 -14.25 0.02
C HIS A 15 -9.35 -12.95 0.41
N LEU A 16 -8.92 -12.14 -0.57
CA LEU A 16 -8.33 -10.83 -0.29
C LEU A 16 -9.30 -9.92 0.44
N VAL A 17 -10.63 -10.07 0.25
CA VAL A 17 -11.62 -9.21 0.91
C VAL A 17 -11.54 -9.30 2.42
N TRP A 18 -11.59 -10.52 2.96
CA TRP A 18 -11.52 -10.72 4.41
C TRP A 18 -10.10 -10.52 4.96
N ILE A 19 -9.06 -10.77 4.15
CA ILE A 19 -7.67 -10.48 4.54
C ILE A 19 -7.47 -8.97 4.73
N PHE A 20 -7.90 -8.15 3.78
CA PHE A 20 -7.81 -6.69 3.89
C PHE A 20 -8.68 -6.15 5.02
N ALA A 21 -9.87 -6.71 5.23
CA ALA A 21 -10.71 -6.38 6.38
C ALA A 21 -9.98 -6.63 7.71
N LEU A 22 -9.35 -7.79 7.88
CA LEU A 22 -8.58 -8.09 9.10
C LEU A 22 -7.35 -7.21 9.24
N LEU A 23 -6.59 -6.99 8.16
CA LEU A 23 -5.40 -6.16 8.19
C LEU A 23 -5.74 -4.72 8.58
N GLU A 24 -6.73 -4.11 7.94
CA GLU A 24 -7.20 -2.76 8.30
C GLU A 24 -7.80 -2.70 9.69
N GLY A 25 -8.58 -3.72 10.06
CA GLY A 25 -9.12 -3.86 11.41
C GLY A 25 -8.05 -3.88 12.49
N ILE A 26 -6.83 -4.35 12.18
CA ILE A 26 -5.69 -4.34 13.10
C ILE A 26 -4.90 -3.03 12.97
N THR A 27 -4.63 -2.54 11.76
CA THR A 27 -3.73 -1.39 11.54
C THR A 27 -4.38 -0.04 11.87
N VAL A 28 -5.67 0.14 11.57
CA VAL A 28 -6.38 1.41 11.80
C VAL A 28 -6.45 1.75 13.30
N PRO A 29 -6.75 0.82 14.23
CA PRO A 29 -6.67 1.10 15.68
C PRO A 29 -5.28 1.43 16.21
N LEU A 30 -4.21 1.02 15.52
CA LEU A 30 -2.86 1.37 15.93
C LEU A 30 -2.57 2.86 15.68
N VAL A 31 -3.24 3.49 14.71
CA VAL A 31 -3.08 4.92 14.42
C VAL A 31 -3.40 5.80 15.64
N PRO A 32 -4.57 5.72 16.30
CA PRO A 32 -4.84 6.49 17.51
C PRO A 32 -4.01 6.04 18.72
N LEU A 33 -3.56 4.78 18.79
CA LEU A 33 -2.70 4.30 19.88
C LEU A 33 -1.28 4.87 19.82
N PHE A 34 -0.75 5.10 18.62
CA PHE A 34 0.59 5.67 18.41
C PHE A 34 0.58 7.18 18.13
N SER A 35 -0.54 7.75 17.66
CA SER A 35 -0.75 9.19 17.56
C SER A 35 -1.29 9.73 18.88
N LYS A 36 -0.38 10.11 19.79
CA LYS A 36 -0.68 10.64 21.14
C LYS A 36 -1.62 11.86 21.19
N ASN A 37 -2.03 12.42 20.05
CA ASN A 37 -2.90 13.60 19.96
C ASN A 37 -4.21 13.41 19.20
N GLY A 38 -4.54 12.21 18.68
CA GLY A 38 -5.83 11.96 18.01
C GLY A 38 -6.10 12.82 16.75
N SER A 39 -5.20 13.73 16.41
CA SER A 39 -5.20 14.55 15.21
C SER A 39 -4.60 13.72 14.08
N SER A 40 -5.41 13.36 13.09
CA SER A 40 -4.86 13.09 11.76
C SER A 40 -4.02 14.31 11.36
N ILE A 41 -2.88 14.05 10.69
CA ILE A 41 -1.91 15.07 10.25
C ILE A 41 -2.59 16.25 9.52
N ALA A 42 -3.79 16.02 8.97
CA ALA A 42 -4.68 17.01 8.35
C ALA A 42 -5.16 18.16 9.26
N SER A 43 -5.15 18.04 10.60
CA SER A 43 -5.81 19.01 11.49
C SER A 43 -4.89 20.07 12.13
N THR A 44 -3.58 20.04 11.87
CA THR A 44 -2.60 20.93 12.53
C THR A 44 -2.18 22.17 11.72
N GLY A 45 -2.79 22.40 10.55
CA GLY A 45 -2.34 23.40 9.57
C GLY A 45 -2.76 24.86 9.79
N HIS A 46 -3.10 25.33 11.00
CA HIS A 46 -3.76 26.65 11.17
C HIS A 46 -2.99 27.76 11.90
N ALA A 47 -1.69 27.65 12.17
CA ALA A 47 -0.96 28.81 12.71
C ALA A 47 0.55 28.78 12.43
N ALA A 48 1.06 29.65 11.54
CA ALA A 48 2.30 30.44 11.70
C ALA A 48 2.76 31.18 10.42
N ASN A 49 3.40 32.34 10.61
CA ASN A 49 3.87 33.32 9.61
C ASN A 49 4.84 32.77 8.54
N ALA A 50 4.90 33.45 7.38
CA ALA A 50 5.59 33.06 6.13
C ALA A 50 7.10 32.71 6.20
N ALA A 51 7.85 33.20 7.20
CA ALA A 51 9.27 32.85 7.39
C ALA A 51 9.49 31.68 8.38
N SER A 52 8.57 31.49 9.33
CA SER A 52 8.44 30.27 10.14
C SER A 52 7.73 29.12 9.37
N TRP A 53 7.26 29.42 8.16
CA TRP A 53 6.42 28.58 7.29
C TRP A 53 7.21 27.44 6.64
N SER A 54 8.38 27.73 6.05
CA SER A 54 9.20 26.74 5.34
C SER A 54 9.94 25.79 6.29
N ALA A 55 10.47 26.30 7.40
CA ALA A 55 11.17 25.49 8.40
C ALA A 55 10.22 24.57 9.17
N SER A 56 9.01 25.04 9.51
CA SER A 56 7.97 24.22 10.14
C SER A 56 7.43 23.17 9.17
N PHE A 57 7.19 23.54 7.90
CA PHE A 57 6.77 22.61 6.86
C PHE A 57 7.80 21.50 6.62
N ALA A 58 9.07 21.85 6.42
CA ALA A 58 10.13 20.87 6.17
C ALA A 58 10.32 19.92 7.36
N LYS A 59 10.28 20.45 8.59
CA LYS A 59 10.36 19.63 9.81
C LYS A 59 9.17 18.67 9.94
N ASN A 60 7.96 19.14 9.71
CA ASN A 60 6.75 18.33 9.82
C ASN A 60 6.67 17.29 8.69
N ALA A 61 7.00 17.68 7.46
CA ALA A 61 7.10 16.76 6.32
C ALA A 61 8.13 15.66 6.57
N THR A 62 9.28 16.01 7.17
CA THR A 62 10.32 15.01 7.53
C THR A 62 9.81 14.05 8.59
N LEU A 63 9.15 14.53 9.64
CA LEU A 63 8.58 13.67 10.69
C LEU A 63 7.51 12.73 10.14
N VAL A 64 6.61 13.25 9.32
CA VAL A 64 5.55 12.48 8.66
C VAL A 64 6.15 11.43 7.72
N GLY A 65 7.17 11.79 6.95
CA GLY A 65 7.91 10.87 6.10
C GLY A 65 8.59 9.74 6.90
N ILE A 66 9.31 10.06 7.97
CA ILE A 66 9.97 9.07 8.84
C ILE A 66 8.94 8.12 9.45
N TYR A 67 7.81 8.64 9.92
CA TYR A 67 6.71 7.83 10.46
C TYR A 67 6.14 6.88 9.40
N GLY A 68 5.92 7.38 8.18
CA GLY A 68 5.51 6.57 7.03
C GLY A 68 6.51 5.47 6.69
N ILE A 69 7.81 5.78 6.67
CA ILE A 69 8.86 4.77 6.46
C ILE A 69 8.78 3.68 7.53
N ALA A 70 8.73 4.06 8.80
CA ALA A 70 8.76 3.11 9.91
C ALA A 70 7.55 2.15 9.86
N ILE A 71 6.34 2.68 9.73
CA ILE A 71 5.12 1.87 9.72
C ILE A 71 5.02 1.05 8.44
N GLY A 72 5.30 1.65 7.29
CA GLY A 72 5.24 0.95 6.00
C GLY A 72 6.25 -0.18 5.94
N PHE A 73 7.46 0.03 6.49
CA PHE A 73 8.48 -1.01 6.60
C PHE A 73 8.02 -2.14 7.50
N ILE A 74 7.63 -1.84 8.75
CA ILE A 74 7.21 -2.86 9.72
C ILE A 74 6.01 -3.64 9.18
N GLY A 75 4.97 -2.95 8.71
CA GLY A 75 3.76 -3.59 8.18
C GLY A 75 4.05 -4.51 7.00
N THR A 76 4.86 -4.05 6.04
CA THR A 76 5.20 -4.86 4.86
C THR A 76 6.07 -6.05 5.23
N VAL A 77 7.06 -5.89 6.12
CA VAL A 77 7.87 -7.02 6.60
C VAL A 77 6.99 -8.05 7.30
N VAL A 78 6.09 -7.61 8.19
CA VAL A 78 5.16 -8.52 8.89
C VAL A 78 4.29 -9.29 7.89
N ILE A 79 3.70 -8.61 6.90
CA ILE A 79 2.90 -9.26 5.85
C ILE A 79 3.74 -10.26 5.07
N CYS A 80 4.96 -9.90 4.64
CA CYS A 80 5.85 -10.80 3.91
C CYS A 80 6.23 -12.03 4.74
N LEU A 81 6.46 -11.88 6.05
CA LEU A 81 6.71 -13.00 6.95
C LEU A 81 5.47 -13.88 7.07
N VAL A 82 4.29 -13.31 7.29
CA VAL A 82 3.02 -14.06 7.33
C VAL A 82 2.79 -14.83 6.03
N LEU A 83 3.05 -14.21 4.88
CA LEU A 83 2.95 -14.88 3.59
C LEU A 83 3.93 -16.06 3.49
N ASN A 84 5.18 -15.87 3.90
CA ASN A 84 6.23 -16.90 3.88
C ASN A 84 5.98 -18.07 4.84
N TYR A 85 5.46 -17.82 6.04
CA TYR A 85 5.32 -18.84 7.08
C TYR A 85 3.94 -19.51 7.09
N ILE A 86 2.90 -18.78 6.68
CA ILE A 86 1.51 -19.24 6.77
C ILE A 86 0.93 -19.40 5.37
N ALA A 87 0.84 -18.32 4.59
CA ALA A 87 0.06 -18.34 3.36
C ALA A 87 0.63 -19.27 2.29
N PHE A 88 1.93 -19.21 1.96
CA PHE A 88 2.53 -20.08 0.94
C PHE A 88 2.61 -21.55 1.35
N ARG A 89 2.41 -21.87 2.63
CA ARG A 89 2.28 -23.27 3.08
C ARG A 89 0.87 -23.83 2.92
N ILE A 90 -0.14 -22.97 3.05
CA ILE A 90 -1.56 -23.36 3.03
C ILE A 90 -2.14 -23.19 1.61
N ILE A 91 -1.80 -22.08 0.95
CA ILE A 91 -2.30 -21.68 -0.37
C ILE A 91 -1.21 -22.00 -1.39
N LYS A 92 -1.43 -23.04 -2.19
CA LYS A 92 -0.58 -23.35 -3.34
C LYS A 92 -0.87 -22.35 -4.45
N VAL A 93 -0.03 -21.32 -4.55
CA VAL A 93 -0.06 -20.37 -5.67
C VAL A 93 0.96 -20.84 -6.69
N ASP A 94 0.49 -21.36 -7.81
CA ASP A 94 1.34 -21.84 -8.89
C ASP A 94 1.60 -20.75 -9.92
N VAL A 95 2.88 -20.53 -10.25
CA VAL A 95 3.31 -19.70 -11.37
C VAL A 95 3.97 -20.60 -12.40
N ASN A 96 3.34 -20.75 -13.57
CA ASN A 96 3.83 -21.60 -14.65
C ASN A 96 4.12 -23.05 -14.19
N ASN A 97 3.15 -23.68 -13.51
CA ASN A 97 3.23 -25.02 -12.91
C ASN A 97 4.31 -25.19 -11.82
N ALA A 98 4.85 -24.10 -11.27
CA ALA A 98 5.77 -24.12 -10.14
C ALA A 98 5.17 -23.35 -8.95
N ALA A 99 4.98 -24.04 -7.83
CA ALA A 99 4.45 -23.43 -6.61
C ALA A 99 5.42 -22.39 -6.06
N ILE A 100 4.90 -21.20 -5.73
CA ILE A 100 5.66 -20.19 -4.98
C ILE A 100 5.89 -20.75 -3.57
N MET A 101 7.16 -20.92 -3.21
CA MET A 101 7.54 -21.45 -1.90
C MET A 101 7.76 -20.34 -0.88
N ARG A 102 8.37 -19.23 -1.31
CA ARG A 102 8.68 -18.08 -0.44
C ARG A 102 9.08 -16.84 -1.22
N MET A 103 8.94 -15.69 -0.59
CA MET A 103 9.61 -14.45 -0.94
C MET A 103 11.01 -14.43 -0.32
N LEU A 104 12.06 -14.21 -1.13
CA LEU A 104 13.44 -14.36 -0.68
C LEU A 104 13.89 -13.24 0.28
N GLN A 105 13.40 -12.02 0.08
CA GLN A 105 13.87 -10.84 0.82
C GLN A 105 12.70 -9.98 1.36
N PRO A 106 12.09 -10.38 2.49
CA PRO A 106 11.03 -9.62 3.16
C PRO A 106 11.45 -8.19 3.52
N PHE A 107 12.71 -7.98 3.91
CA PHE A 107 13.22 -6.66 4.29
C PHE A 107 13.32 -5.70 3.09
N THR A 108 13.71 -6.20 1.92
CA THR A 108 13.73 -5.42 0.68
C THR A 108 12.32 -4.96 0.31
N ALA A 109 11.33 -5.84 0.43
CA ALA A 109 9.92 -5.47 0.29
C ALA A 109 9.51 -4.44 1.33
N GLY A 110 9.98 -4.60 2.58
CA GLY A 110 9.85 -3.62 3.65
C GLY A 110 10.32 -2.21 3.25
N VAL A 111 11.49 -2.08 2.65
CA VAL A 111 12.02 -0.78 2.19
C VAL A 111 11.07 -0.13 1.18
N TRP A 112 10.58 -0.90 0.20
CA TRP A 112 9.63 -0.40 -0.78
C TRP A 112 8.28 -0.02 -0.17
N GLY A 113 7.79 -0.81 0.80
CA GLY A 113 6.56 -0.51 1.54
C GLY A 113 6.69 0.73 2.42
N GLY A 114 7.85 0.91 3.07
CA GLY A 114 8.17 2.13 3.82
C GLY A 114 8.22 3.36 2.92
N LEU A 115 8.90 3.26 1.77
CA LEU A 115 8.94 4.33 0.79
C LEU A 115 7.53 4.67 0.26
N LEU A 116 6.72 3.66 -0.06
CA LEU A 116 5.34 3.84 -0.52
C LEU A 116 4.53 4.63 0.50
N LEU A 117 4.52 4.19 1.76
CA LEU A 117 3.73 4.85 2.80
C LEU A 117 4.26 6.26 3.13
N ALA A 118 5.56 6.47 3.08
CA ALA A 118 6.16 7.79 3.24
C ALA A 118 5.69 8.76 2.14
N VAL A 119 5.66 8.31 0.88
CA VAL A 119 5.18 9.12 -0.24
C VAL A 119 3.67 9.37 -0.13
N ILE A 120 2.87 8.38 0.30
CA ILE A 120 1.44 8.56 0.58
C ILE A 120 1.26 9.70 1.57
N PHE A 121 1.89 9.61 2.74
CA PHE A 121 1.71 10.62 3.79
C PHE A 121 2.25 11.99 3.38
N LEU A 122 3.34 12.06 2.61
CA LEU A 122 3.86 13.31 2.09
C LEU A 122 2.87 13.98 1.12
N ILE A 123 2.26 13.20 0.21
CA ILE A 123 1.23 13.74 -0.70
C ILE A 123 0.00 14.19 0.08
N GLN A 124 -0.47 13.39 1.06
CA GLN A 124 -1.59 13.77 1.93
C GLN A 124 -1.31 15.06 2.71
N PHE A 125 -0.09 15.20 3.25
CA PHE A 125 0.34 16.41 3.93
C PHE A 125 0.33 17.63 3.00
N CYS A 126 0.86 17.51 1.78
CA CYS A 126 0.82 18.57 0.78
C CYS A 126 -0.62 18.94 0.39
N ILE A 127 -1.50 17.96 0.19
CA ILE A 127 -2.91 18.21 -0.18
C ILE A 127 -3.67 18.89 0.95
N GLY A 128 -3.51 18.43 2.21
CA GLY A 128 -4.12 19.07 3.38
C GLY A 128 -3.60 20.46 3.69
N TYR A 129 -2.40 20.76 3.22
CA TYR A 129 -1.83 22.10 3.29
C TYR A 129 -2.36 23.06 2.21
N LEU A 130 -2.80 22.54 1.06
CA LEU A 130 -3.16 23.33 -0.13
C LEU A 130 -4.66 23.47 -0.38
N LEU A 131 -5.48 22.50 0.00
CA LEU A 131 -6.90 22.44 -0.36
C LEU A 131 -7.81 22.44 0.87
N VAL A 132 -8.66 23.48 0.98
CA VAL A 132 -9.76 23.55 1.94
C VAL A 132 -11.04 23.11 1.23
N LEU A 133 -11.32 21.81 1.23
CA LEU A 133 -12.52 21.22 0.63
C LEU A 133 -13.50 20.74 1.71
N SER A 134 -14.74 20.42 1.30
CA SER A 134 -15.73 19.78 2.17
C SER A 134 -15.19 18.45 2.73
N ARG A 135 -15.48 18.14 4.00
CA ARG A 135 -14.74 17.11 4.76
C ARG A 135 -14.80 15.71 4.16
N ALA A 136 -15.86 15.35 3.44
CA ALA A 136 -16.02 14.00 2.86
C ALA A 136 -15.40 13.88 1.46
N GLU A 137 -15.66 14.83 0.56
CA GLU A 137 -15.11 14.83 -0.80
C GLU A 137 -13.59 15.00 -0.79
N TYR A 138 -13.11 15.82 0.14
CA TYR A 138 -11.69 15.99 0.42
C TYR A 138 -11.00 14.65 0.72
N LEU A 139 -11.59 13.81 1.58
CA LEU A 139 -10.99 12.55 2.01
C LEU A 139 -10.90 11.52 0.89
N VAL A 140 -11.95 11.41 0.05
CA VAL A 140 -11.95 10.49 -1.09
C VAL A 140 -10.89 10.89 -2.10
N ILE A 141 -10.85 12.17 -2.48
CA ILE A 141 -9.91 12.68 -3.48
C ILE A 141 -8.49 12.61 -2.92
N CYS A 142 -8.27 13.00 -1.67
CA CYS A 142 -6.96 12.94 -1.03
C CYS A 142 -6.47 11.48 -0.91
N GLY A 143 -7.32 10.56 -0.46
CA GLY A 143 -7.01 9.13 -0.39
C GLY A 143 -6.65 8.55 -1.76
N PHE A 144 -7.48 8.80 -2.77
CA PHE A 144 -7.23 8.36 -4.14
C PHE A 144 -5.91 8.91 -4.70
N VAL A 145 -5.74 10.24 -4.68
CA VAL A 145 -4.58 10.91 -5.29
C VAL A 145 -3.29 10.55 -4.56
N SER A 146 -3.32 10.46 -3.23
CA SER A 146 -2.14 10.11 -2.46
C SER A 146 -1.68 8.68 -2.72
N VAL A 147 -2.58 7.70 -2.72
CA VAL A 147 -2.21 6.31 -2.96
C VAL A 147 -1.87 6.06 -4.42
N ALA A 148 -2.68 6.54 -5.37
CA ALA A 148 -2.37 6.39 -6.79
C ALA A 148 -1.05 7.08 -7.15
N GLY A 149 -0.84 8.32 -6.68
CA GLY A 149 0.39 9.07 -6.88
C GLY A 149 1.61 8.36 -6.27
N ALA A 150 1.49 7.85 -5.04
CA ALA A 150 2.56 7.11 -4.39
C ALA A 150 2.90 5.80 -5.10
N PHE A 151 1.90 5.07 -5.60
CA PHE A 151 2.12 3.87 -6.43
C PHE A 151 2.88 4.20 -7.70
N ILE A 152 2.52 5.29 -8.40
CA ILE A 152 3.22 5.71 -9.62
C ILE A 152 4.68 6.06 -9.30
N VAL A 153 4.92 6.90 -8.29
CA VAL A 153 6.27 7.36 -7.93
C VAL A 153 7.14 6.20 -7.47
N THR A 154 6.66 5.39 -6.53
CA THR A 154 7.45 4.29 -5.98
C THR A 154 7.60 3.15 -6.97
N GLY A 155 6.57 2.84 -7.75
CA GLY A 155 6.64 1.82 -8.80
C GLY A 155 7.57 2.21 -9.95
N ALA A 156 7.57 3.48 -10.38
CA ALA A 156 8.53 3.96 -11.37
C ALA A 156 9.96 3.91 -10.81
N THR A 157 10.15 4.33 -9.56
CA THR A 157 11.45 4.26 -8.87
C THR A 157 11.93 2.80 -8.75
N TYR A 158 11.02 1.87 -8.41
CA TYR A 158 11.29 0.44 -8.39
C TYR A 158 11.77 -0.06 -9.74
N LEU A 159 11.02 0.19 -10.82
CA LEU A 159 11.35 -0.29 -12.17
C LEU A 159 12.69 0.26 -12.69
N LEU A 160 13.06 1.49 -12.30
CA LEU A 160 14.37 2.07 -12.60
C LEU A 160 15.47 1.42 -11.75
N THR A 161 15.22 1.25 -10.45
CA THR A 161 16.21 0.73 -9.50
C THR A 161 16.58 -0.71 -9.82
N ILE A 162 15.62 -1.57 -10.14
CA ILE A 162 15.89 -2.99 -10.42
C ILE A 162 16.72 -3.21 -11.69
N LYS A 163 16.70 -2.27 -12.64
CA LYS A 163 17.57 -2.31 -13.83
C LYS A 163 19.04 -2.12 -13.46
N ALA A 164 19.31 -1.30 -12.45
CA ALA A 164 20.66 -1.04 -11.95
C ALA A 164 21.09 -2.06 -10.87
N VAL A 165 20.16 -2.41 -9.97
CA VAL A 165 20.42 -3.24 -8.78
C VAL A 165 19.30 -4.28 -8.62
N SER A 166 19.42 -5.40 -9.32
CA SER A 166 18.44 -6.51 -9.27
C SER A 166 18.27 -7.13 -7.88
N ARG A 167 19.25 -6.96 -6.99
CA ARG A 167 19.18 -7.38 -5.58
C ARG A 167 18.16 -6.60 -4.75
N LEU A 168 17.72 -5.41 -5.19
CA LEU A 168 16.68 -4.64 -4.52
C LEU A 168 15.27 -4.94 -5.05
N GLY A 169 15.15 -5.86 -6.01
CA GLY A 169 13.86 -6.25 -6.55
C GLY A 169 13.12 -7.26 -5.69
N ILE A 170 11.81 -7.35 -5.92
CA ILE A 170 10.97 -8.36 -5.29
C ILE A 170 11.26 -9.70 -5.96
N GLN A 171 11.84 -10.61 -5.18
CA GLN A 171 12.23 -11.95 -5.63
C GLN A 171 11.38 -13.03 -4.97
N LEU A 172 10.82 -13.91 -5.81
CA LEU A 172 10.08 -15.09 -5.42
C LEU A 172 10.91 -16.34 -5.70
N VAL A 173 10.86 -17.31 -4.81
CA VAL A 173 11.45 -18.63 -4.99
C VAL A 173 10.31 -19.60 -5.25
N THR A 174 10.35 -20.26 -6.40
CA THR A 174 9.48 -21.40 -6.70
C THR A 174 10.23 -22.70 -6.46
N THR A 175 9.53 -23.83 -6.61
CA THR A 175 10.14 -25.18 -6.52
C THR A 175 11.28 -25.40 -7.53
N THR A 176 11.27 -24.69 -8.65
CA THR A 176 12.18 -24.93 -9.77
C THR A 176 13.17 -23.79 -10.02
N GLN A 177 12.81 -22.55 -9.70
CA GLN A 177 13.58 -21.39 -10.14
C GLN A 177 13.37 -20.17 -9.24
N ARG A 178 14.22 -19.15 -9.40
CA ARG A 178 14.04 -17.84 -8.79
C ARG A 178 13.43 -16.89 -9.81
N LEU A 179 12.46 -16.10 -9.38
CA LEU A 179 11.71 -15.15 -10.20
C LEU A 179 11.90 -13.75 -9.65
N LEU A 180 12.31 -12.82 -10.50
CA LEU A 180 12.41 -11.39 -10.18
C LEU A 180 11.27 -10.64 -10.87
N LEU A 181 10.49 -9.85 -10.14
CA LEU A 181 9.47 -9.00 -10.74
C LEU A 181 10.12 -7.85 -11.52
N VAL A 182 9.99 -7.86 -12.85
CA VAL A 182 10.67 -6.90 -13.74
C VAL A 182 9.74 -5.90 -14.42
N LYS A 183 8.48 -6.25 -14.68
CA LYS A 183 7.47 -5.30 -15.19
C LYS A 183 6.09 -5.58 -14.61
N PHE A 184 5.30 -4.52 -14.52
CA PHE A 184 3.89 -4.56 -14.18
C PHE A 184 3.19 -3.30 -14.71
N PRO A 185 1.87 -3.36 -14.99
CA PRO A 185 1.06 -2.24 -15.46
C PRO A 185 0.81 -1.24 -14.33
N LEU A 186 1.80 -0.35 -14.14
CA LEU A 186 1.86 0.64 -13.06
C LEU A 186 0.54 1.41 -12.88
N PHE A 187 -0.02 1.93 -13.97
CA PHE A 187 -1.24 2.74 -13.93
C PHE A 187 -2.47 1.95 -13.49
N SER A 188 -2.62 0.70 -13.94
CA SER A 188 -3.75 -0.14 -13.57
C SER A 188 -3.74 -0.45 -12.07
N PHE A 189 -2.56 -0.78 -11.53
CA PHE A 189 -2.41 -0.98 -10.09
C PHE A 189 -2.58 0.30 -9.29
N ALA A 190 -2.05 1.43 -9.78
CA ALA A 190 -2.22 2.74 -9.13
C ALA A 190 -3.69 3.16 -9.05
N ILE A 191 -4.47 2.98 -10.12
CA ILE A 191 -5.90 3.29 -10.14
C ILE A 191 -6.65 2.39 -9.16
N LEU A 192 -6.40 1.08 -9.15
CA LEU A 192 -7.07 0.16 -8.23
C LEU A 192 -6.72 0.46 -6.76
N ALA A 193 -5.45 0.74 -6.47
CA ALA A 193 -5.02 1.10 -5.11
C ALA A 193 -5.58 2.47 -4.67
N GLY A 194 -5.64 3.45 -5.58
CA GLY A 194 -6.30 4.72 -5.31
C GLY A 194 -7.79 4.56 -5.05
N LEU A 195 -8.49 3.75 -5.85
CA LEU A 195 -9.92 3.47 -5.66
C LEU A 195 -10.17 2.76 -4.32
N TYR A 196 -9.32 1.80 -3.95
CA TYR A 196 -9.36 1.16 -2.64
C TYR A 196 -9.38 2.19 -1.51
N GLU A 197 -8.36 3.05 -1.46
CA GLU A 197 -8.17 4.01 -0.37
C GLU A 197 -9.26 5.07 -0.37
N GLY A 198 -9.58 5.65 -1.54
CA GLY A 198 -10.61 6.68 -1.64
C GLY A 198 -11.97 6.18 -1.15
N LEU A 199 -12.30 4.90 -1.40
CA LEU A 199 -13.54 4.29 -0.93
C LEU A 199 -13.47 3.89 0.55
N ALA A 200 -12.34 3.35 1.02
CA ALA A 200 -12.13 3.04 2.43
C ALA A 200 -12.25 4.29 3.31
N ALA A 201 -11.73 5.43 2.83
CA ALA A 201 -11.76 6.72 3.52
C ALA A 201 -13.17 7.19 3.92
N LEU A 202 -14.20 6.84 3.13
CA LEU A 202 -15.60 7.17 3.45
C LEU A 202 -16.09 6.53 4.76
N ILE A 203 -15.62 5.32 5.04
CA ILE A 203 -15.98 4.57 6.25
C ILE A 203 -15.03 4.96 7.38
N LEU A 204 -13.74 5.09 7.09
CA LEU A 204 -12.72 5.48 8.06
C LEU A 204 -12.98 6.87 8.65
N GLN A 205 -13.62 7.81 7.94
CA GLN A 205 -13.97 9.10 8.53
C GLN A 205 -14.85 8.98 9.79
N ARG A 206 -15.64 7.92 9.92
CA ARG A 206 -16.62 7.79 11.01
C ARG A 206 -15.97 7.64 12.39
N TRP A 207 -14.75 7.11 12.49
CA TRP A 207 -14.09 6.98 13.80
C TRP A 207 -13.52 8.31 14.31
N GLU A 208 -13.11 9.22 13.42
CA GLU A 208 -12.63 10.55 13.84
C GLU A 208 -13.74 11.41 14.48
N LEU A 209 -15.00 11.14 14.13
CA LEU A 209 -16.15 11.90 14.62
C LEU A 209 -16.58 11.51 16.03
N VAL A 210 -16.11 10.38 16.56
CA VAL A 210 -16.53 9.86 17.87
C VAL A 210 -15.33 9.73 18.79
N HIS A 211 -15.23 10.62 19.79
CA HIS A 211 -14.10 10.67 20.72
C HIS A 211 -14.19 9.62 21.83
N GLN A 212 -15.37 9.03 22.04
CA GLN A 212 -15.57 7.91 22.96
C GLN A 212 -15.32 6.59 22.23
N TYR A 213 -14.65 5.65 22.88
CA TYR A 213 -14.35 4.32 22.31
C TYR A 213 -13.56 4.32 20.99
N GLN A 214 -12.67 5.32 20.78
CA GLN A 214 -11.90 5.49 19.54
C GLN A 214 -11.26 4.21 19.03
N VAL A 215 -10.66 3.39 19.90
CA VAL A 215 -10.02 2.11 19.50
C VAL A 215 -11.04 1.11 18.97
N LEU A 216 -12.19 0.96 19.63
CA LEU A 216 -13.24 0.03 19.21
C LEU A 216 -13.89 0.49 17.89
N ILE A 217 -14.14 1.79 17.76
CA ILE A 217 -14.72 2.36 16.54
C ILE A 217 -13.71 2.29 15.40
N ALA A 218 -12.41 2.53 15.65
CA ALA A 218 -11.34 2.33 14.68
C ALA A 218 -11.23 0.85 14.25
N LEU A 219 -11.46 -0.10 15.15
CA LEU A 219 -11.43 -1.54 14.82
C LEU A 219 -12.57 -1.89 13.86
N VAL A 220 -13.78 -1.44 14.18
CA VAL A 220 -14.98 -1.70 13.36
C VAL A 220 -14.90 -0.98 12.02
N THR A 221 -14.57 0.32 12.02
CA THR A 221 -14.48 1.12 10.79
C THR A 221 -13.28 0.74 9.93
N GLY A 222 -12.15 0.35 10.53
CA GLY A 222 -11.02 -0.24 9.81
C GLY A 222 -11.41 -1.53 9.13
N SER A 223 -12.04 -2.46 9.87
CA SER A 223 -12.51 -3.72 9.28
C SER A 223 -13.51 -3.51 8.14
N ALA A 224 -14.48 -2.61 8.35
CA ALA A 224 -15.49 -2.29 7.35
C ALA A 224 -14.92 -1.53 6.14
N GLY A 225 -13.99 -0.59 6.35
CA GLY A 225 -13.27 0.13 5.31
C GLY A 225 -12.45 -0.81 4.44
N GLY A 226 -11.64 -1.66 5.09
CA GLY A 226 -10.86 -2.70 4.43
C GLY A 226 -11.71 -3.68 3.64
N ALA A 227 -12.84 -4.15 4.18
CA ALA A 227 -13.78 -5.03 3.49
C ALA A 227 -14.42 -4.34 2.28
N PHE A 228 -14.91 -3.12 2.44
CA PHE A 228 -15.63 -2.39 1.39
C PHE A 228 -14.70 -1.99 0.23
N GLY A 229 -13.55 -1.39 0.54
CA GLY A 229 -12.57 -1.01 -0.47
C GLY A 229 -12.07 -2.22 -1.26
N SER A 230 -11.75 -3.32 -0.56
CA SER A 230 -11.26 -4.54 -1.21
C SER A 230 -12.34 -5.27 -2.01
N LEU A 231 -13.59 -5.34 -1.52
CA LEU A 231 -14.70 -5.93 -2.27
C LEU A 231 -14.88 -5.25 -3.63
N MET A 232 -14.84 -3.92 -3.67
CA MET A 232 -14.97 -3.17 -4.92
C MET A 232 -13.80 -3.44 -5.86
N VAL A 233 -12.56 -3.38 -5.34
CA VAL A 233 -11.35 -3.64 -6.15
C VAL A 233 -11.30 -5.07 -6.67
N VAL A 234 -11.64 -6.06 -5.85
CA VAL A 234 -11.70 -7.47 -6.27
C VAL A 234 -12.77 -7.65 -7.35
N THR A 235 -13.95 -7.06 -7.18
CA THR A 235 -15.03 -7.10 -8.19
C THR A 235 -14.57 -6.49 -9.50
N LEU A 236 -13.97 -5.29 -9.46
CA LEU A 236 -13.42 -4.62 -10.63
C LEU A 236 -12.32 -5.44 -11.30
N ALA A 237 -11.44 -6.08 -10.54
CA ALA A 237 -10.36 -6.91 -11.05
C ALA A 237 -10.88 -8.18 -11.78
N HIS A 238 -12.07 -8.67 -11.44
CA HIS A 238 -12.71 -9.79 -12.13
C HIS A 238 -13.42 -9.39 -13.43
N LEU A 239 -13.65 -8.09 -13.68
CA LEU A 239 -14.20 -7.65 -14.96
C LEU A 239 -13.21 -7.97 -16.07
N GLY A 240 -13.66 -8.68 -17.11
CA GLY A 240 -12.79 -9.19 -18.18
C GLY A 240 -11.99 -8.09 -18.92
N VAL A 241 -12.47 -6.85 -18.91
CA VAL A 241 -11.74 -5.69 -19.45
C VAL A 241 -10.56 -5.32 -18.56
N VAL A 242 -10.76 -5.25 -17.24
CA VAL A 242 -9.71 -4.91 -16.26
C VAL A 242 -8.71 -6.05 -16.11
N LYS A 243 -9.19 -7.31 -16.07
CA LYS A 243 -8.33 -8.51 -15.94
C LYS A 243 -7.24 -8.58 -17.02
N LYS A 244 -7.54 -8.15 -18.25
CA LYS A 244 -6.55 -8.07 -19.36
C LYS A 244 -5.41 -7.08 -19.08
N HIS A 245 -5.64 -6.09 -18.23
CA HIS A 245 -4.67 -5.10 -17.81
C HIS A 245 -4.01 -5.42 -16.47
N LEU A 246 -4.28 -6.59 -15.88
CA LEU A 246 -3.66 -7.06 -14.64
C LEU A 246 -2.71 -8.22 -14.92
N TRP A 247 -1.45 -7.88 -15.13
CA TRP A 247 -0.40 -8.83 -15.44
C TRP A 247 0.91 -8.48 -14.72
N LEU A 248 1.77 -9.47 -14.55
CA LEU A 248 3.10 -9.32 -13.98
C LEU A 248 4.09 -10.04 -14.90
N GLU A 249 5.25 -9.43 -15.13
CA GLU A 249 6.34 -10.03 -15.88
C GLU A 249 7.51 -10.32 -14.94
N PHE A 250 7.93 -11.57 -14.90
CA PHE A 250 9.04 -12.05 -14.10
C PHE A 250 10.24 -12.44 -14.98
N SER A 251 11.45 -12.09 -14.56
CA SER A 251 12.68 -12.64 -15.14
C SER A 251 13.12 -13.86 -14.35
N VAL A 252 13.46 -14.95 -15.05
CA VAL A 252 14.00 -16.16 -14.44
C VAL A 252 15.48 -15.95 -14.12
N MET A 253 15.82 -16.02 -12.83
CA MET A 253 17.21 -15.92 -12.37
C MET A 253 17.81 -17.32 -12.20
N ALA A 254 19.06 -17.49 -12.64
CA ALA A 254 19.86 -18.66 -12.32
C ALA A 254 20.03 -18.76 -10.80
N GLN A 255 19.98 -20.00 -10.27
CA GLN A 255 20.02 -20.28 -8.84
C GLN A 255 21.37 -19.89 -8.20
#